data_AF-A0A433RV44-F1
#
_entry.id   AF-A0A433RV44-F1
#
_cell.length_a   1.000
_cell.length_b   1.000
_cell.length_c   1.000
_cell.angle_alpha   90.00
_cell.angle_beta   90.00
_cell.angle_gamma   90.00
#
_symmetry.space_group_name_H-M   'P 1'
#
loop_
_entity.id
_entity.type
_entity.pdbx_description
1 polymer ?
#
loop_
_entity_poly.entity_id
_entity_poly.type
_entity_poly.pdbx_seq_one_letter_code
_entity_poly.pdbx_strand_id
1 'polypeptide(L)'
;MEWLITRQKVQAFSALSGDDNALHHDATFAQQLGFEQPIAHGMLLMALAEGAWQQHYKVCPTTMRCQFVYPVPIPSVITVRLTKKEIHAYNAEQLVLHVVFEEE
;
A
#
# COMPACT_ATOMS: atom_id res chain seq x y z
N MET A 1 8.37 -0.84 -8.37
CA MET A 1 7.65 -2.09 -8.70
C MET A 1 6.23 -1.71 -9.11
N GLU A 2 5.76 -2.18 -10.26
CA GLU A 2 4.41 -1.88 -10.75
C GLU A 2 3.45 -3.03 -10.43
N TRP A 3 2.21 -2.68 -10.07
CA TRP A 3 1.16 -3.64 -9.75
C TRP A 3 -0.15 -3.21 -10.41
N LEU A 4 -0.72 -4.09 -11.24
CA LEU A 4 -2.06 -3.89 -11.76
C LEU A 4 -3.10 -4.30 -10.70
N ILE A 5 -3.97 -3.37 -10.33
CA ILE A 5 -5.12 -3.59 -9.46
C ILE A 5 -6.35 -3.81 -10.34
N THR A 6 -6.86 -5.03 -10.33
CA THR A 6 -8.04 -5.43 -11.11
C THR A 6 -9.25 -5.60 -10.21
N ARG A 7 -10.45 -5.63 -10.80
CA ARG A 7 -11.69 -5.98 -10.07
C ARG A 7 -11.60 -7.35 -9.40
N GLN A 8 -10.97 -8.34 -10.03
CA GLN A 8 -10.76 -9.66 -9.44
C GLN A 8 -9.90 -9.61 -8.18
N LYS A 9 -8.83 -8.80 -8.16
CA LYS A 9 -8.00 -8.65 -6.95
C LYS A 9 -8.78 -8.01 -5.80
N VAL A 10 -9.61 -7.02 -6.13
CA VAL A 10 -10.49 -6.36 -5.15
C VAL A 10 -11.53 -7.34 -4.60
N GLN A 11 -12.20 -8.11 -5.45
CA GLN A 11 -13.15 -9.14 -5.01
C GLN A 11 -12.49 -10.23 -4.16
N ALA A 12 -11.30 -10.69 -4.57
CA ALA A 12 -10.55 -11.66 -3.79
C ALA A 12 -10.16 -11.10 -2.41
N PHE A 13 -9.80 -9.81 -2.34
CA PHE A 13 -9.49 -9.14 -1.08
C PHE A 13 -10.74 -8.97 -0.21
N SER A 14 -11.89 -8.61 -0.77
CA SER A 14 -13.16 -8.56 -0.03
C SER A 14 -13.50 -9.90 0.60
N ALA A 15 -13.37 -10.99 -0.16
CA ALA A 15 -13.61 -12.34 0.35
C ALA A 15 -12.62 -12.75 1.46
N LEU A 16 -11.35 -12.33 1.36
CA LEU A 16 -10.32 -12.66 2.34
C LEU A 16 -10.42 -11.84 3.63
N SER A 17 -10.70 -10.53 3.50
CA SER A 17 -10.71 -9.58 4.61
C SER A 17 -12.05 -9.48 5.33
N GLY A 18 -13.14 -9.88 4.66
CA GLY A 18 -14.51 -9.62 5.08
C GLY A 18 -14.97 -8.18 4.81
N ASP A 19 -14.12 -7.32 4.24
CA ASP A 19 -14.49 -5.97 3.82
C ASP A 19 -15.15 -5.99 2.43
N ASP A 20 -16.47 -6.21 2.46
CA ASP A 20 -17.33 -6.19 1.28
C ASP A 20 -18.06 -4.86 1.10
N ASN A 21 -17.44 -3.74 1.48
CA ASN A 21 -18.02 -2.43 1.22
C ASN A 21 -18.27 -2.23 -0.29
N ALA A 22 -19.52 -1.92 -0.64
CA ALA A 22 -19.99 -1.73 -2.02
C ALA A 22 -19.19 -0.68 -2.80
N LEU A 23 -18.55 0.27 -2.11
CA LEU A 23 -17.63 1.26 -2.71
C LEU A 23 -16.52 0.61 -3.55
N HIS A 24 -16.14 -0.63 -3.23
CA HIS A 24 -15.07 -1.34 -3.90
C HIS A 24 -15.51 -2.12 -5.15
N HIS A 25 -16.80 -2.35 -5.37
CA HIS A 25 -17.26 -3.21 -6.46
C HIS A 25 -18.51 -2.74 -7.21
N ASP A 26 -19.39 -1.96 -6.59
CA ASP A 26 -20.61 -1.44 -7.20
C ASP A 26 -20.38 -0.04 -7.78
N ALA A 27 -20.51 0.08 -9.11
CA ALA A 27 -20.31 1.34 -9.81
C ALA A 27 -21.39 2.39 -9.49
N THR A 28 -22.63 1.97 -9.29
CA THR A 28 -23.75 2.87 -8.96
C THR A 28 -23.55 3.43 -7.55
N PHE A 29 -23.19 2.59 -6.60
CA PHE A 29 -22.91 3.02 -5.23
C PHE A 29 -21.70 3.96 -5.17
N ALA A 30 -20.63 3.65 -5.90
CA ALA A 30 -19.46 4.52 -6.00
C ALA A 30 -19.81 5.91 -6.58
N GLN A 31 -20.63 5.96 -7.63
CA GLN A 31 -21.10 7.21 -8.24
C GLN A 31 -21.96 8.04 -7.31
N GLN A 32 -22.83 7.41 -6.51
CA GLN A 32 -23.62 8.12 -5.49
C GLN A 32 -22.75 8.81 -4.44
N LEU A 33 -21.56 8.27 -4.17
CA LEU A 33 -20.58 8.84 -3.25
C LEU A 33 -19.60 9.83 -3.93
N GLY A 34 -19.81 10.14 -5.22
CA GLY A 34 -19.01 11.11 -5.97
C GLY A 34 -17.74 10.54 -6.61
N PHE A 35 -17.59 9.21 -6.66
CA PHE A 35 -16.50 8.57 -7.39
C PHE A 35 -16.94 8.19 -8.80
N GLU A 36 -16.08 8.39 -9.80
CA GLU A 36 -16.39 8.05 -11.20
C GLU A 36 -16.59 6.54 -11.41
N GLN A 37 -15.88 5.73 -10.60
CA GLN A 37 -15.92 4.27 -10.62
C GLN A 37 -15.49 3.71 -9.25
N PRO A 38 -15.66 2.40 -9.00
CA PRO A 38 -15.21 1.78 -7.75
C PRO A 38 -13.70 2.00 -7.51
N ILE A 39 -13.32 2.00 -6.24
CA ILE A 39 -11.94 2.27 -5.81
C ILE A 39 -11.37 1.08 -5.05
N ALA A 40 -10.05 0.90 -5.07
CA ALA A 40 -9.39 -0.16 -4.33
C ALA A 40 -9.49 0.07 -2.81
N HIS A 41 -9.53 -1.00 -2.03
CA HIS A 41 -9.38 -0.93 -0.57
C HIS A 41 -8.04 -0.31 -0.19
N GLY A 42 -8.01 0.61 0.76
CA GLY A 42 -6.74 1.12 1.30
C GLY A 42 -5.88 -0.01 1.85
N MET A 43 -6.47 -0.94 2.59
CA MET A 43 -5.74 -2.07 3.18
C MET A 43 -5.19 -3.06 2.14
N LEU A 44 -5.82 -3.20 0.97
CA LEU A 44 -5.25 -3.94 -0.15
C LEU A 44 -3.96 -3.26 -0.65
N LEU A 45 -3.96 -1.93 -0.80
CA LEU A 45 -2.77 -1.18 -1.20
C LEU A 45 -1.65 -1.29 -0.17
N MET A 46 -1.99 -1.25 1.12
CA MET A 46 -1.03 -1.43 2.22
C MET A 46 -0.43 -2.85 2.21
N ALA A 47 -1.23 -3.89 2.02
CA ALA A 47 -0.76 -5.27 1.91
C ALA A 47 0.17 -5.48 0.70
N LEU A 48 -0.09 -4.79 -0.42
CA LEU A 48 0.81 -4.82 -1.58
C LEU A 48 2.14 -4.11 -1.30
N ALA A 49 2.11 -2.99 -0.57
CA ALA A 49 3.33 -2.32 -0.14
C ALA A 49 4.14 -3.19 0.83
N GLU A 50 3.47 -3.90 1.75
CA GLU A 50 4.10 -4.90 2.62
C GLU A 50 4.75 -6.03 1.81
N GLY A 51 4.01 -6.61 0.86
CA GLY A 51 4.54 -7.67 0.00
C GLY A 51 5.76 -7.21 -0.82
N ALA A 52 5.72 -6.00 -1.37
CA ALA A 52 6.86 -5.40 -2.05
C ALA A 52 8.07 -5.23 -1.11
N TRP A 53 7.84 -4.77 0.12
CA TRP A 53 8.88 -4.66 1.14
C TRP A 53 9.52 -6.01 1.46
N GLN A 54 8.70 -7.02 1.78
CA GLN A 54 9.18 -8.37 2.11
C GLN A 54 9.92 -9.00 0.93
N GLN A 55 9.44 -8.79 -0.30
CA GLN A 55 10.12 -9.28 -1.50
C GLN A 55 11.50 -8.64 -1.70
N HIS A 56 11.62 -7.34 -1.44
CA HIS A 56 12.87 -6.59 -1.65
C HIS A 56 13.87 -6.80 -0.51
N TYR A 57 13.45 -6.64 0.75
CA TYR A 57 14.33 -6.69 1.93
C TYR A 57 14.41 -8.07 2.60
N LYS A 58 13.58 -9.04 2.21
CA LYS A 58 13.53 -10.40 2.78
C LYS A 58 13.26 -10.44 4.28
N VAL A 59 12.58 -9.42 4.81
CA VAL A 59 12.18 -9.30 6.22
C VAL A 59 10.76 -8.74 6.32
N CYS A 60 10.03 -9.14 7.35
CA CYS A 60 8.72 -8.56 7.65
C CYS A 60 8.89 -7.17 8.31
N PRO A 61 8.08 -6.17 7.94
CA PRO A 61 8.08 -4.90 8.66
C PRO A 61 7.51 -5.11 10.06
N THR A 62 8.17 -4.55 11.07
CA THR A 62 7.68 -4.59 12.46
C THR A 62 6.57 -3.59 12.72
N THR A 63 6.52 -2.51 11.94
CA THR A 63 5.49 -1.47 12.02
C THR A 63 5.25 -0.91 10.63
N MET A 64 3.99 -0.71 10.30
CA MET A 64 3.59 -0.01 9.09
C MET A 64 2.64 1.12 9.45
N ARG A 65 2.95 2.32 8.96
CA ARG A 65 2.07 3.49 9.06
C ARG A 65 1.75 3.94 7.66
N CYS A 66 0.47 4.10 7.36
CA CYS A 66 -0.01 4.49 6.05
C CYS A 66 -1.03 5.61 6.19
N GLN A 67 -1.01 6.55 5.24
CA GLN A 67 -2.06 7.55 5.05
C GLN A 67 -2.56 7.41 3.62
N PHE A 68 -3.87 7.19 3.47
CA PHE A 68 -4.52 7.10 2.16
C PHE A 68 -4.91 8.50 1.69
N VAL A 69 -4.04 9.13 0.91
CA VAL A 69 -4.21 10.55 0.50
C VAL A 69 -5.21 10.70 -0.64
N TYR A 70 -5.18 9.79 -1.62
CA TYR A 70 -6.08 9.80 -2.76
C TYR A 70 -6.67 8.40 -2.99
N PRO A 71 -7.94 8.31 -3.43
CA PRO A 71 -8.53 7.05 -3.85
C PRO A 71 -7.83 6.51 -5.11
N VAL A 72 -7.81 5.19 -5.26
CA VAL A 72 -7.28 4.51 -6.45
C VAL A 72 -8.43 3.87 -7.22
N PRO A 73 -8.89 4.47 -8.34
CA PRO A 73 -9.95 3.90 -9.18
C PRO A 73 -9.54 2.51 -9.72
N ILE A 74 -10.50 1.61 -9.95
CA ILE A 74 -10.19 0.28 -10.53
C ILE A 74 -10.82 0.07 -11.91
N PRO A 75 -10.07 -0.50 -12.88
CA PRO A 75 -8.68 -0.96 -12.76
C PRO A 75 -7.67 0.19 -12.80
N SER A 76 -6.52 0.01 -12.14
CA SER A 76 -5.38 0.95 -12.20
C SER A 76 -4.05 0.23 -12.03
N VAL A 77 -3.00 0.77 -12.63
CA VAL A 77 -1.62 0.39 -12.31
C VAL A 77 -1.11 1.31 -11.21
N ILE A 78 -0.63 0.73 -10.12
CA ILE A 78 0.06 1.46 -9.06
C ILE A 78 1.56 1.18 -9.13
N THR A 79 2.37 2.18 -8.80
CA THR A 79 3.81 2.01 -8.63
C THR A 79 4.16 2.10 -7.15
N VAL A 80 4.75 1.03 -6.61
CA VAL A 80 5.37 1.03 -5.28
C VAL A 80 6.84 1.36 -5.47
N ARG A 81 7.28 2.48 -4.89
CA ARG A 81 8.69 2.86 -4.79
C ARG A 81 9.13 2.67 -3.34
N LEU A 82 10.16 1.85 -3.14
CA LEU A 82 10.77 1.65 -1.84
C LEU A 82 12.02 2.52 -1.79
N THR A 83 12.03 3.51 -0.91
CA THR A 83 13.22 4.31 -0.61
C THR A 83 13.62 4.02 0.83
N LYS A 84 14.87 3.59 1.02
CA LYS A 84 15.41 3.40 2.36
C LYS A 84 15.71 4.77 2.95
N LYS A 85 14.82 5.27 3.82
CA LYS A 85 14.98 6.62 4.38
C LYS A 85 15.97 6.71 5.54
N GLU A 86 16.29 5.62 6.24
CA GLU A 86 17.26 5.65 7.35
C GLU A 86 17.68 4.23 7.78
N ILE A 87 18.94 4.06 8.21
CA ILE A 87 19.40 2.90 8.99
C ILE A 87 19.69 3.41 10.39
N HIS A 88 18.97 2.87 11.38
CA HIS A 88 19.31 3.10 12.78
C HIS A 88 20.06 1.88 13.30
N ALA A 89 21.33 2.07 13.69
CA ALA A 89 22.11 1.06 14.40
C ALA A 89 22.20 1.47 15.88
N TYR A 90 21.86 0.57 16.79
CA TYR A 90 21.92 0.84 18.23
C TYR A 90 22.82 -0.18 18.94
N ASN A 91 23.65 0.34 19.85
CA ASN A 91 24.32 -0.34 20.95
C ASN A 91 24.14 0.57 22.18
N ALA A 92 23.94 -0.01 23.36
CA ALA A 92 23.61 0.65 24.62
C ALA A 92 24.53 1.82 25.05
N GLU A 93 25.70 2.05 24.43
CA GLU A 93 26.68 3.06 24.88
C GLU A 93 27.13 4.11 23.83
N GLN A 94 26.33 4.32 22.76
CA GLN A 94 26.44 5.42 21.78
C GLN A 94 27.53 5.34 20.67
N LEU A 95 27.03 5.29 19.42
CA LEU A 95 27.42 6.14 18.27
C LEU A 95 26.21 6.21 17.35
N VAL A 96 25.60 7.38 17.17
CA VAL A 96 24.48 7.58 16.22
C VAL A 96 24.99 8.34 15.00
N LEU A 97 25.28 7.60 13.94
CA LEU A 97 25.59 8.14 12.63
C LEU A 97 24.27 8.36 11.87
N HIS A 98 23.85 9.61 11.74
CA HIS A 98 22.81 9.99 10.77
C HIS A 98 23.47 10.12 9.40
N VAL A 99 23.34 9.08 8.57
CA VAL A 99 23.73 9.13 7.17
C VAL A 99 22.47 9.07 6.32
N VAL A 100 22.15 10.21 5.71
CA VAL A 100 21.07 10.34 4.72
C VAL A 100 21.70 10.12 3.36
N PHE A 101 21.23 9.12 2.63
CA PHE A 101 21.52 8.98 1.20
C PHE A 101 20.28 9.43 0.44
N GLU A 102 20.44 10.51 -0.33
CA GLU A 102 19.52 10.88 -1.41
C GLU A 102 20.11 10.28 -2.70
N GLU A 103 19.34 9.49 -3.43
CA GLU A 103 19.68 9.16 -4.83
C GLU A 103 19.12 10.26 -5.74
N GLU A 104 19.97 10.73 -6.67
CA GLU A 104 19.61 11.62 -7.79
C GLU A 104 18.55 11.00 -8.72
#